data_AF-A0A238J3N3-F1
#
_entry.id   AF-A0A238J3N3-F1
#
_cell.length_a   1.000
_cell.length_b   1.000
_cell.length_c   1.000
_cell.angle_alpha   90.00
_cell.angle_beta   90.00
_cell.angle_gamma   90.00
#
_symmetry.space_group_name_H-M   'P 1'
#
loop_
_entity.id
_entity.type
_entity.pdbx_description
1 polymer ?
#
loop_
_entity_poly.entity_id
_entity_poly.type
_entity_poly.pdbx_seq_one_letter_code
_entity_poly.pdbx_strand_id
1 'polypeptide(L)'
;MESATFAFIALPAFGALVVGYLLTDWRLAGAVASGGFGLLLILPGSAPSLATFALPALLGAAAGALILLPYLRVWPDATVWGRMSVAIIAALAASVANISFFAGSA
;
A
#
# COMPACT_ATOMS: atom_id res chain seq x y z
N MET A 1 12.16 -15.68 11.44
CA MET A 1 12.03 -15.48 9.99
C MET A 1 10.56 -15.41 9.55
N GLU A 2 9.65 -16.24 10.08
CA GLU A 2 8.21 -16.20 9.72
C GLU A 2 7.50 -14.87 10.01
N SER A 3 7.83 -14.18 11.11
CA SER A 3 7.18 -12.91 11.47
C SER A 3 7.53 -11.76 10.51
N ALA A 4 8.75 -11.74 9.97
CA ALA A 4 9.20 -10.70 9.04
C ALA A 4 8.54 -10.88 7.66
N THR A 5 8.50 -12.11 7.14
CA THR A 5 7.82 -12.41 5.87
C THR A 5 6.33 -12.01 5.92
N PHE A 6 5.66 -12.31 7.04
CA PHE A 6 4.28 -11.91 7.24
C PHE A 6 4.11 -10.37 7.25
N ALA A 7 4.97 -9.66 7.99
CA ALA A 7 4.88 -8.21 8.12
C ALA A 7 5.18 -7.47 6.81
N PHE A 8 6.09 -7.97 5.97
CA PHE A 8 6.52 -7.27 4.76
C PHE A 8 5.87 -7.75 3.47
N ILE A 9 5.13 -8.87 3.48
CA ILE A 9 4.45 -9.39 2.29
C ILE A 9 2.94 -9.41 2.50
N ALA A 10 2.47 -10.02 3.59
CA ALA A 10 1.03 -10.22 3.80
C ALA A 10 0.31 -8.93 4.19
N LEU A 11 0.88 -8.13 5.12
CA LEU A 11 0.26 -6.89 5.57
C LEU A 11 0.14 -5.82 4.47
N PRO A 12 1.19 -5.53 3.67
CA PRO A 12 1.06 -4.57 2.57
C PRO A 12 0.07 -5.05 1.51
N ALA A 13 0.11 -6.35 1.15
CA ALA A 13 -0.83 -6.91 0.19
C ALA A 13 -2.28 -6.82 0.69
N PHE A 14 -2.52 -7.06 1.97
CA PHE A 14 -3.84 -6.89 2.58
C PHE A 14 -4.31 -5.43 2.53
N GLY A 15 -3.44 -4.48 2.88
CA GLY A 15 -3.73 -3.05 2.76
C GLY A 15 -4.10 -2.65 1.33
N ALA A 16 -3.34 -3.12 0.34
CA ALA A 16 -3.63 -2.91 -1.07
C ALA A 16 -4.94 -3.57 -1.53
N LEU A 17 -5.25 -4.77 -1.04
CA LEU A 17 -6.47 -5.50 -1.39
C LEU A 17 -7.71 -4.76 -0.90
N VAL A 18 -7.70 -4.31 0.36
CA VAL A 18 -8.78 -3.49 0.93
C VAL A 18 -8.98 -2.22 0.11
N VAL A 19 -7.89 -1.55 -0.25
CA VAL A 19 -7.92 -0.33 -1.08
C VAL A 19 -8.44 -0.61 -2.49
N GLY A 20 -7.97 -1.68 -3.17
CA GLY A 20 -8.46 -2.05 -4.51
C GLY A 20 -9.91 -2.50 -4.55
N TYR A 21 -10.42 -3.04 -3.45
CA TYR A 21 -11.84 -3.36 -3.29
C TYR A 21 -12.68 -2.09 -3.15
N LEU A 22 -12.30 -1.22 -2.20
CA LEU A 22 -13.09 -0.07 -1.78
C LEU A 22 -13.00 1.13 -2.73
N LEU A 23 -11.86 1.32 -3.39
CA LEU A 23 -11.66 2.46 -4.28
C LEU A 23 -12.30 2.22 -5.64
N THR A 24 -13.41 2.92 -5.86
CA THR A 24 -14.15 2.91 -7.13
C THR A 24 -13.89 4.14 -7.97
N ASP A 25 -13.41 5.23 -7.37
CA ASP A 25 -13.18 6.53 -8.03
C ASP A 25 -11.71 6.95 -7.89
N TRP A 26 -11.15 7.50 -8.96
CA TRP A 26 -9.78 8.04 -8.99
C TRP A 26 -9.60 9.19 -7.99
N ARG A 27 -10.66 9.94 -7.66
CA ARG A 27 -10.62 11.01 -6.65
C ARG A 27 -10.40 10.46 -5.25
N LEU A 28 -11.07 9.37 -4.93
CA LEU A 28 -10.90 8.67 -3.66
C LEU A 28 -9.51 8.03 -3.59
N ALA A 29 -9.02 7.48 -4.71
CA ALA A 29 -7.65 6.98 -4.80
C ALA A 29 -6.60 8.07 -4.52
N GLY A 30 -6.80 9.28 -5.05
CA GLY A 30 -5.96 10.44 -4.74
C GLY A 30 -5.97 10.82 -3.27
N ALA A 31 -7.14 10.86 -2.64
CA ALA A 31 -7.26 11.16 -1.21
C ALA A 31 -6.60 10.11 -0.31
N VAL A 32 -6.76 8.82 -0.65
CA VAL A 32 -6.12 7.72 0.11
C VAL A 32 -4.61 7.70 -0.10
N ALA A 33 -4.12 7.99 -1.31
CA ALA A 33 -2.69 8.10 -1.55
C ALA A 33 -2.07 9.26 -0.74
N SER A 34 -2.65 10.46 -0.82
CA SER A 34 -2.12 11.63 -0.11
C SER A 34 -2.22 11.47 1.42
N GLY A 35 -3.36 10.98 1.92
CA GLY A 35 -3.56 10.70 3.34
C GLY A 35 -2.67 9.56 3.85
N GLY A 36 -2.54 8.48 3.08
CA GLY A 36 -1.69 7.34 3.40
C GLY A 36 -0.22 7.73 3.51
N PHE A 37 0.32 8.44 2.51
CA PHE A 37 1.70 8.96 2.58
C PHE A 37 1.88 10.00 3.69
N GLY A 38 0.89 10.86 3.93
CA GLY A 38 0.92 11.79 5.08
C GLY A 38 1.03 11.05 6.41
N LEU A 39 0.25 9.98 6.60
CA LEU A 39 0.31 9.15 7.81
C LEU A 39 1.65 8.41 7.94
N LEU A 40 2.23 7.93 6.82
CA LEU A 40 3.55 7.27 6.83
C LEU A 40 4.67 8.18 7.34
N LEU A 41 4.53 9.51 7.21
CA LEU A 41 5.50 10.47 7.76
C LEU A 41 5.31 10.74 9.26
N ILE A 42 4.11 10.51 9.80
CA ILE A 42 3.76 10.82 11.19
C ILE A 42 3.91 9.60 12.09
N LEU A 43 3.52 8.42 11.59
CA LEU A 43 3.50 7.17 12.36
C LEU A 43 4.85 6.67 12.90
N PRO A 44 6.03 6.94 12.30
CA PRO A 44 7.30 6.46 12.83
C PRO A 44 7.62 6.94 14.26
N GLY A 45 6.99 8.02 14.72
CA GLY A 45 7.10 8.50 16.11
C GLY A 45 6.11 7.87 17.10
N SER A 46 5.29 6.90 16.66
CA SER A 46 4.24 6.28 17.48
C SER A 46 4.74 5.02 18.23
N ALA A 47 3.87 4.42 19.06
CA ALA A 47 4.21 3.24 19.84
C ALA A 47 4.73 2.09 18.96
N PRO A 48 5.74 1.31 19.42
CA PRO A 48 6.44 0.31 18.58
C PRO A 48 5.52 -0.74 17.96
N SER A 49 4.48 -1.16 18.67
CA SER A 49 3.48 -2.12 18.19
C SER A 49 2.66 -1.57 17.02
N LEU A 50 2.35 -0.28 17.03
CA LEU A 50 1.60 0.39 15.97
C LEU A 50 2.47 0.54 14.72
N ALA A 51 3.74 0.89 14.91
CA ALA A 51 4.71 0.96 13.82
C ALA A 51 4.90 -0.42 13.13
N THR A 52 5.04 -1.52 13.89
CA THR A 52 5.30 -2.84 13.29
C THR A 52 4.16 -3.35 12.39
N PHE A 53 2.90 -3.11 12.76
CA PHE A 53 1.75 -3.66 12.02
C PHE A 53 1.06 -2.65 11.10
N ALA A 54 0.96 -1.38 11.50
CA ALA A 54 0.24 -0.39 10.72
C ALA A 54 1.10 0.19 9.59
N LEU A 55 2.41 0.36 9.76
CA LEU A 55 3.27 0.92 8.70
C LEU A 55 3.26 0.05 7.43
N PRO A 56 3.45 -1.29 7.49
CA PRO A 56 3.44 -2.08 6.27
C PRO A 56 2.08 -2.09 5.57
N ALA A 57 0.99 -2.18 6.34
CA ALA A 57 -0.36 -2.13 5.80
C ALA A 57 -0.67 -0.76 5.15
N LEU A 58 -0.26 0.35 5.79
CA LEU A 58 -0.39 1.70 5.25
C LEU A 58 0.48 1.90 4.01
N LEU A 59 1.69 1.35 3.98
CA LEU A 59 2.57 1.39 2.81
C LEU A 59 1.89 0.72 1.62
N GLY A 60 1.37 -0.49 1.81
CA GLY A 60 0.64 -1.20 0.76
C GLY A 60 -0.62 -0.48 0.31
N ALA A 61 -1.39 0.08 1.24
CA ALA A 61 -2.58 0.87 0.95
C ALA A 61 -2.25 2.15 0.16
N ALA A 62 -1.23 2.90 0.57
CA ALA A 62 -0.80 4.14 -0.07
C ALA A 62 -0.22 3.89 -1.47
N ALA A 63 0.65 2.89 -1.61
CA ALA A 63 1.22 2.50 -2.91
C ALA A 63 0.15 1.96 -3.87
N GLY A 64 -0.75 1.13 -3.37
CA GLY A 64 -1.88 0.61 -4.14
C GLY A 64 -2.81 1.73 -4.62
N ALA A 65 -3.16 2.68 -3.74
CA ALA A 65 -3.96 3.85 -4.09
C ALA A 65 -3.27 4.76 -5.12
N LEU A 66 -1.95 4.94 -5.01
CA LEU A 66 -1.16 5.76 -5.92
C LEU A 66 -1.21 5.24 -7.35
N ILE A 67 -1.10 3.91 -7.54
CA ILE A 67 -1.20 3.28 -8.87
C ILE A 67 -2.65 3.20 -9.35
N LEU A 68 -3.62 3.03 -8.44
CA LEU A 68 -5.04 3.05 -8.79
C LEU A 68 -5.51 4.40 -9.33
N LEU A 69 -4.85 5.49 -8.97
CA LEU A 69 -5.19 6.84 -9.40
C LEU A 69 -5.13 7.00 -10.93
N PRO A 70 -4.00 6.77 -11.62
CA PRO A 70 -3.97 6.79 -13.08
C PRO A 70 -4.77 5.64 -13.71
N TYR A 71 -4.82 4.47 -13.05
CA TYR A 71 -5.55 3.31 -13.57
C TYR A 71 -7.05 3.58 -13.68
N LEU A 72 -7.70 4.04 -12.61
CA LEU A 72 -9.12 4.40 -12.59
C LEU A 72 -9.42 5.66 -13.41
N ARG A 73 -8.43 6.52 -13.61
CA ARG A 73 -8.60 7.70 -14.48
C ARG A 73 -8.73 7.32 -15.95
N VAL A 74 -7.98 6.31 -16.39
CA VAL A 74 -8.01 5.83 -17.78
C VAL A 74 -9.08 4.74 -17.97
N TRP A 75 -9.31 3.90 -16.97
CA TRP A 75 -10.25 2.78 -16.98
C TRP A 75 -11.23 2.90 -15.80
N PRO A 76 -12.24 3.81 -15.89
CA PRO A 76 -13.17 4.03 -14.79
C PRO A 76 -14.06 2.81 -14.49
N ASP A 77 -14.36 2.00 -15.51
CA ASP A 77 -15.18 0.79 -15.39
C ASP A 77 -14.36 -0.48 -15.12
N ALA A 78 -13.14 -0.34 -14.57
CA ALA A 78 -12.31 -1.47 -14.22
C ALA A 78 -13.02 -2.40 -13.22
N THR A 79 -12.98 -3.70 -13.50
CA THR A 79 -13.57 -4.72 -12.62
C THR A 79 -12.88 -4.71 -11.25
N VAL A 80 -13.62 -5.12 -10.21
CA VAL A 80 -13.11 -5.21 -8.84
C VAL A 80 -11.82 -6.04 -8.77
N TRP A 81 -11.80 -7.18 -9.49
CA TRP A 81 -10.63 -8.04 -9.58
C TRP A 81 -9.42 -7.36 -10.24
N GLY A 82 -9.64 -6.55 -11.29
CA GLY A 82 -8.58 -5.77 -11.93
C GLY A 82 -7.95 -4.76 -10.98
N ARG A 83 -8.79 -4.01 -10.26
CA ARG A 83 -8.33 -3.01 -9.26
C ARG A 83 -7.54 -3.66 -8.13
N MET A 84 -8.03 -4.79 -7.60
CA MET A 84 -7.32 -5.55 -6.56
C MET A 84 -5.96 -6.03 -7.05
N SER A 85 -5.90 -6.64 -8.23
CA SER A 85 -4.67 -7.22 -8.77
C SER A 85 -3.59 -6.14 -8.98
N VAL A 86 -3.97 -5.01 -9.57
CA VAL A 86 -3.07 -3.88 -9.80
C VAL A 86 -2.58 -3.28 -8.47
N ALA A 87 -3.47 -3.12 -7.48
CA ALA A 87 -3.09 -2.60 -6.17
C ALA A 87 -2.12 -3.54 -5.42
N ILE A 88 -2.37 -4.85 -5.46
CA ILE A 88 -1.50 -5.86 -4.83
C ILE A 88 -0.11 -5.85 -5.46
N ILE A 89 -0.03 -5.81 -6.80
CA ILE A 89 1.25 -5.72 -7.53
C ILE A 89 2.02 -4.47 -7.10
N ALA A 90 1.33 -3.33 -6.99
CA ALA A 90 1.93 -2.07 -6.54
C ALA A 90 2.46 -2.14 -5.10
N ALA A 91 1.68 -2.72 -4.18
CA ALA A 91 2.10 -2.88 -2.79
C ALA A 91 3.29 -3.83 -2.63
N LEU A 92 3.33 -4.91 -3.41
CA LEU A 92 4.48 -5.83 -3.43
C LEU A 92 5.72 -5.13 -3.99
N ALA A 93 5.59 -4.39 -5.08
CA ALA A 93 6.69 -3.60 -5.64
C ALA A 93 7.23 -2.58 -4.64
N ALA A 94 6.35 -1.85 -3.94
CA ALA A 94 6.76 -0.90 -2.90
C ALA A 94 7.44 -1.59 -1.71
N SER A 95 6.96 -2.78 -1.31
CA SER A 95 7.55 -3.56 -0.21
C SER A 95 8.93 -4.09 -0.58
N VAL A 96 9.10 -4.59 -1.81
CA VAL A 96 10.41 -5.01 -2.33
C VAL A 96 11.36 -3.83 -2.40
N ALA A 97 10.94 -2.69 -2.95
CA ALA A 97 11.77 -1.48 -3.01
C ALA A 97 12.20 -1.01 -1.62
N ASN A 98 11.30 -1.04 -0.64
CA ASN A 98 11.60 -0.71 0.76
C ASN A 98 12.68 -1.66 1.31
N ILE A 99 12.52 -2.98 1.14
CA ILE A 99 13.52 -3.96 1.59
C ILE A 99 14.85 -3.72 0.87
N SER A 100 14.87 -3.52 -0.45
CA SER A 100 16.10 -3.31 -1.22
C SER A 100 16.86 -2.06 -0.78
N PHE A 101 16.17 -0.95 -0.48
CA PHE A 101 16.80 0.26 0.03
C PHE A 101 17.39 0.08 1.43
N PHE A 102 16.66 -0.58 2.34
CA PHE A 102 17.11 -0.80 3.72
C PHE A 102 18.13 -1.94 3.86
N ALA A 103 18.11 -2.93 2.98
CA ALA A 103 19.08 -4.03 2.96
C ALA A 103 20.38 -3.67 2.22
N GLY A 104 20.33 -2.75 1.26
CA GLY A 104 21.51 -2.25 0.54
C GLY A 104 22.25 -1.12 1.27
N SER A 105 21.75 -0.65 2.41
CA SER A 105 22.34 0.42 3.23
C SER A 105 23.00 -0.08 4.52
N ALA A 106 23.15 -1.40 4.67
CA ALA A 106 23.90 -2.07 5.74
C ALA A 106 25.21 -2.65 5.20
#